data_AF-A0A2A2XXF0-F1
#
_entry.id   AF-A0A2A2XXF0-F1
#
_cell.length_a   1.000
_cell.length_b   1.000
_cell.length_c   1.000
_cell.angle_alpha   90.00
_cell.angle_beta   90.00
_cell.angle_gamma   90.00
#
_symmetry.space_group_name_H-M   'P 1'
#
loop_
_entity.id
_entity.type
_entity.pdbx_description
1 polymer ?
#
loop_
_entity_poly.entity_id
_entity_poly.type
_entity_poly.pdbx_seq_one_letter_code
_entity_poly.pdbx_strand_id
1 'polypeptide(L)'
;MASDQGWELIASPWVRNEVEKNLSKFPFDTTSAWIGIRSKIWLVDDVVSIDRALVFPASKDRPVLITALAWADVLLTLDRVDFIKVLGSSCYGLPILLPSEFLIRERNHGRLS
;
A
#
# COMPACT_ATOMS: atom_id res chain seq x y z
N MET A 1 10.37 -13.54 -4.91
CA MET A 1 9.61 -13.01 -3.75
C MET A 1 10.08 -11.60 -3.45
N ALA A 2 9.30 -10.77 -2.73
CA ALA A 2 9.71 -9.40 -2.39
C ALA A 2 11.06 -9.37 -1.65
N SER A 3 11.26 -10.29 -0.71
CA SER A 3 12.54 -10.52 0.00
C SER A 3 13.71 -10.79 -0.92
N ASP A 4 13.51 -11.50 -2.03
CA ASP A 4 14.58 -11.85 -2.98
C ASP A 4 15.04 -10.62 -3.77
N GLN A 5 14.23 -9.57 -3.80
CA GLN A 5 14.54 -8.28 -4.40
C GLN A 5 14.98 -7.24 -3.36
N GLY A 6 15.15 -7.65 -2.09
CA GLY A 6 15.47 -6.75 -0.98
C GLY A 6 14.33 -5.81 -0.60
N TRP A 7 13.10 -6.09 -1.02
CA TRP A 7 11.94 -5.26 -0.71
C TRP A 7 11.27 -5.71 0.58
N GLU A 8 10.92 -4.74 1.41
CA GLU A 8 10.09 -4.93 2.59
C GLU A 8 8.63 -4.60 2.25
N LEU A 9 7.72 -5.52 2.57
CA LEU A 9 6.29 -5.27 2.46
C LEU A 9 5.80 -4.77 3.81
N ILE A 10 5.40 -3.50 3.86
CA ILE A 10 4.81 -2.92 5.07
C ILE A 10 3.30 -2.70 4.90
N ALA A 11 2.57 -2.78 6.01
CA ALA A 11 1.19 -2.33 6.08
C ALA A 11 0.90 -1.74 7.46
N SER A 12 -0.19 -0.99 7.55
CA SER A 12 -0.66 -0.46 8.82
C SER A 12 -1.74 -1.38 9.43
N PRO A 13 -1.96 -1.35 10.76
CA PRO A 13 -3.06 -2.04 11.41
C PRO A 13 -4.42 -1.70 10.80
N TRP A 14 -4.64 -0.45 10.39
CA TRP A 14 -5.84 -0.04 9.66
C TRP A 14 -6.07 -0.88 8.39
N VAL A 15 -5.06 -0.97 7.52
CA VAL A 15 -5.14 -1.75 6.27
C VAL A 15 -5.39 -3.23 6.56
N ARG A 16 -4.66 -3.80 7.54
CA ARG A 16 -4.83 -5.20 7.95
C ARG A 16 -6.26 -5.49 8.40
N ASN A 17 -6.81 -4.63 9.26
CA ASN A 17 -8.17 -4.80 9.78
C ASN A 17 -9.21 -4.69 8.67
N GLU A 18 -9.02 -3.79 7.70
CA GLU A 18 -9.92 -3.69 6.53
C GLU A 18 -9.86 -4.96 5.67
N VAL A 19 -8.68 -5.54 5.45
CA VAL A 19 -8.57 -6.83 4.75
C VAL A 19 -9.32 -7.91 5.53
N GLU A 20 -9.04 -8.06 6.83
CA GLU A 20 -9.63 -9.11 7.68
C GLU A 20 -11.17 -8.99 7.77
N LYS A 21 -11.73 -7.77 7.84
CA LYS A 21 -13.18 -7.54 7.78
C LYS A 21 -13.80 -7.97 6.46
N ASN A 22 -13.07 -7.84 5.35
CA ASN A 22 -13.58 -8.15 4.02
C ASN A 22 -13.38 -9.62 3.63
N LEU A 23 -12.52 -10.40 4.31
CA LEU A 23 -12.27 -11.82 3.99
C LEU A 23 -13.55 -12.67 3.96
N SER A 24 -14.51 -12.38 4.84
CA SER A 24 -15.79 -13.10 4.92
C SER A 24 -16.64 -12.98 3.65
N LYS A 25 -16.33 -12.01 2.77
CA LYS A 25 -17.02 -11.79 1.49
C LYS A 25 -16.45 -12.63 0.35
N PHE A 26 -15.38 -13.39 0.59
CA PHE A 26 -14.66 -14.16 -0.42
C PHE A 26 -14.68 -15.66 -0.12
N PRO A 27 -14.40 -16.52 -1.12
CA PRO A 27 -14.27 -17.96 -0.90
C PRO A 27 -13.19 -18.30 0.12
N PHE A 28 -13.35 -19.44 0.81
CA PHE A 28 -12.45 -19.90 1.88
C PHE A 28 -10.97 -19.92 1.47
N ASP A 29 -10.66 -20.30 0.23
CA ASP A 29 -9.28 -20.33 -0.30
C ASP A 29 -8.58 -18.97 -0.23
N THR A 30 -9.34 -17.86 -0.25
CA THR A 30 -8.83 -16.49 -0.10
C THR A 30 -8.21 -16.28 1.28
N THR A 31 -8.80 -16.89 2.32
CA THR A 31 -8.26 -16.82 3.69
C THR A 31 -6.91 -17.53 3.77
N SER A 32 -6.76 -18.69 3.13
CA SER A 32 -5.50 -19.42 3.06
C SER A 32 -4.41 -18.61 2.34
N ALA A 33 -4.76 -17.99 1.21
CA ALA A 33 -3.85 -17.08 0.50
C ALA A 33 -3.45 -15.87 1.35
N TRP A 34 -4.41 -15.27 2.05
CA TRP A 34 -4.15 -14.15 2.96
C TRP A 34 -3.19 -14.50 4.07
N ILE A 35 -3.33 -15.67 4.73
CA ILE A 35 -2.41 -16.10 5.80
C ILE A 35 -0.96 -16.14 5.29
N GLY A 36 -0.73 -16.65 4.08
CA GLY A 36 0.60 -16.73 3.47
C GLY A 36 1.19 -15.39 3.02
N ILE A 37 0.36 -14.37 2.81
CA ILE A 37 0.78 -13.00 2.51
C ILE A 37 1.03 -12.24 3.81
N ARG A 38 0.08 -12.32 4.76
CA ARG A 38 0.13 -11.66 6.07
C ARG A 38 1.41 -11.97 6.83
N SER A 39 1.90 -13.20 6.77
CA SER A 39 3.15 -13.60 7.42
C SER A 39 4.42 -12.93 6.86
N LYS A 40 4.31 -12.27 5.69
CA LYS A 40 5.41 -11.57 5.01
C LYS A 40 5.27 -10.05 5.08
N ILE A 41 4.21 -9.55 5.72
CA ILE A 41 3.96 -8.12 5.87
C ILE A 41 4.44 -7.68 7.25
N TRP A 42 5.35 -6.71 7.27
CA TRP A 42 5.72 -6.00 8.49
C TRP A 42 4.68 -4.95 8.84
N LEU A 43 4.31 -4.85 10.12
CA LEU A 43 3.33 -3.86 10.57
C LEU A 43 4.05 -2.63 11.12
N VAL A 44 3.68 -1.47 10.58
CA VAL A 44 4.11 -0.16 11.06
C VAL A 44 2.96 0.53 11.78
N ASP A 45 3.28 1.44 12.70
CA ASP A 45 2.25 2.19 13.43
C ASP A 45 1.41 3.05 12.49
N ASP A 46 0.10 3.07 12.71
CA ASP A 46 -0.81 3.97 11.99
C ASP A 46 -0.41 5.43 12.29
N VAL A 47 -0.25 6.23 11.23
CA VAL A 47 -0.03 7.67 11.35
C VAL A 47 -1.29 8.41 10.88
N VAL A 48 -1.79 9.32 11.70
CA VAL A 48 -3.08 9.99 11.48
C VAL A 48 -2.97 11.50 11.24
N SER A 49 -1.77 12.06 11.37
CA SER A 49 -1.50 13.47 11.13
C SER A 49 -0.14 13.68 10.48
N ILE A 50 -0.04 14.76 9.71
CA ILE A 50 1.21 15.28 9.17
C ILE A 50 1.24 16.79 9.41
N ASP A 51 2.43 17.37 9.57
CA ASP A 51 2.62 18.81 9.73
C ASP A 51 2.54 19.56 8.38
N ARG A 52 1.64 19.13 7.49
CA ARG A 52 1.42 19.67 6.14
C ARG A 52 -0.04 19.58 5.75
N ALA A 53 -0.51 20.53 4.96
CA ALA A 53 -1.90 20.56 4.50
C ALA A 53 -2.15 19.51 3.41
N LEU A 54 -2.74 18.37 3.76
CA LEU A 54 -3.06 17.31 2.82
C LEU A 54 -4.29 17.66 1.96
N VAL A 55 -4.09 17.94 0.67
CA VAL A 55 -5.18 18.11 -0.31
C VAL A 55 -5.66 16.73 -0.78
N PHE A 56 -6.25 15.99 0.16
CA PHE A 56 -6.90 14.71 -0.07
C PHE A 56 -8.23 14.74 0.70
N PRO A 57 -9.37 14.38 0.09
CA PRO A 57 -10.65 14.38 0.77
C PRO A 57 -10.60 13.60 2.10
N ALA A 58 -11.52 13.93 3.01
CA ALA A 58 -11.69 13.13 4.23
C ALA A 58 -12.35 11.81 3.85
N SER A 59 -11.55 10.87 3.34
CA SER A 59 -11.97 9.52 2.98
C SER A 59 -11.42 8.50 3.99
N LYS A 60 -12.01 7.31 3.98
CA LYS A 60 -11.55 6.15 4.74
C LYS A 60 -10.10 5.75 4.45
N ASP A 61 -9.54 6.23 3.35
CA ASP A 61 -8.20 5.88 2.87
C ASP A 61 -7.13 6.92 3.25
N ARG A 62 -7.53 8.03 3.87
CA ARG A 62 -6.60 9.06 4.35
C ARG A 62 -5.55 8.52 5.35
N PRO A 63 -5.90 7.65 6.34
CA PRO A 63 -4.90 7.05 7.23
C PRO A 63 -3.87 6.21 6.48
N VAL A 64 -4.26 5.56 5.39
CA VAL A 64 -3.35 4.75 4.55
C VAL A 64 -2.31 5.65 3.89
N LEU A 65 -2.76 6.77 3.31
CA LEU A 65 -1.87 7.73 2.67
C LEU A 65 -0.88 8.35 3.65
N ILE A 66 -1.37 8.77 4.83
CA ILE A 66 -0.54 9.41 5.85
C ILE A 66 0.49 8.43 6.40
N THR A 67 0.08 7.19 6.67
CA THR A 67 1.02 6.15 7.12
C THR A 67 2.07 5.86 6.06
N ALA A 68 1.68 5.75 4.78
CA ALA A 68 2.63 5.54 3.70
C ALA A 68 3.62 6.71 3.54
N LEU A 69 3.18 7.96 3.72
CA LEU A 69 4.05 9.14 3.70
C LEU A 69 5.10 9.12 4.82
N ALA A 70 4.81 8.47 5.95
CA ALA A 70 5.73 8.39 7.09
C ALA A 70 6.73 7.23 6.98
N TRP A 71 6.32 6.12 6.34
CA TRP A 71 7.05 4.85 6.44
C TRP A 71 7.49 4.23 5.11
N ALA A 72 6.86 4.59 3.99
CA ALA A 72 7.02 3.86 2.73
C ALA A 72 7.81 4.65 1.68
N ASP A 73 8.59 3.94 0.87
CA ASP A 73 9.18 4.50 -0.35
C ASP A 73 8.19 4.54 -1.52
N VAL A 74 7.16 3.69 -1.51
CA VAL A 74 6.14 3.56 -2.55
C VAL A 74 4.83 3.09 -1.93
N LEU A 75 3.71 3.73 -2.29
CA LEU A 75 2.38 3.23 -2.00
C LEU A 75 1.84 2.41 -3.17
N LEU A 76 1.60 1.12 -2.94
CA LEU A 76 0.95 0.24 -3.92
C LEU A 76 -0.56 0.22 -3.70
N THR A 77 -1.33 0.50 -4.74
CA THR A 77 -2.80 0.46 -4.67
C THR A 77 -3.41 0.00 -5.98
N LEU A 78 -4.54 -0.70 -5.92
CA LEU A 78 -5.40 -0.97 -7.08
C LEU A 78 -6.45 0.13 -7.28
N ASP A 79 -6.66 0.99 -6.28
CA ASP A 79 -7.65 2.04 -6.32
C ASP A 79 -7.11 3.29 -7.04
N ARG A 80 -7.28 3.27 -8.36
CA ARG A 80 -6.91 4.41 -9.20
C ARG A 80 -7.82 5.61 -9.01
N VAL A 81 -9.06 5.42 -8.57
CA VAL A 81 -10.04 6.51 -8.53
C VAL A 81 -9.80 7.36 -7.30
N ASP A 82 -9.69 6.73 -6.14
CA ASP A 82 -9.63 7.47 -4.89
C ASP A 82 -8.24 8.06 -4.63
N PHE A 83 -7.16 7.37 -5.06
CA PHE A 83 -5.79 7.88 -4.91
C PHE A 83 -5.27 8.58 -6.15
N ILE A 84 -5.29 7.93 -7.32
CA ILE A 84 -4.58 8.44 -8.50
C ILE A 84 -5.31 9.59 -9.17
N LYS A 85 -6.65 9.59 -9.24
CA LYS A 85 -7.36 10.76 -9.80
C LYS A 85 -7.25 11.99 -8.90
N VAL A 86 -7.15 11.79 -7.58
CA VAL A 86 -7.09 12.89 -6.61
C VAL A 86 -5.67 13.44 -6.46
N LEU A 87 -4.65 12.57 -6.45
CA LEU A 87 -3.26 12.93 -6.16
C LEU A 87 -2.32 12.82 -7.37
N GLY A 88 -2.77 12.24 -8.48
CA GLY A 88 -1.90 11.85 -9.58
C GLY A 88 -1.05 10.62 -9.23
N SER A 89 0.15 10.53 -9.82
CA SER A 89 1.08 9.41 -9.60
C SER A 89 1.98 9.57 -8.36
N SER A 90 1.82 10.63 -7.57
CA SER A 90 2.64 10.87 -6.38
C SER A 90 2.02 11.86 -5.40
N CYS A 91 2.28 11.70 -4.10
CA CYS A 91 1.90 12.67 -3.05
C CYS A 91 3.14 13.05 -2.24
N TYR A 92 3.51 14.33 -2.17
CA TYR A 92 4.72 14.81 -1.47
C TYR A 92 6.01 14.00 -1.76
N GLY A 93 6.17 13.52 -2.98
CA GLY A 93 7.32 12.71 -3.38
C GLY A 93 7.16 11.20 -3.19
N LEU A 94 6.14 10.75 -2.44
CA LEU A 94 5.75 9.34 -2.36
C LEU A 94 5.11 8.91 -3.68
N PRO A 95 5.71 8.00 -4.46
CA PRO A 95 5.08 7.43 -5.65
C PRO A 95 3.87 6.58 -5.27
N ILE A 96 2.77 6.76 -6.00
CA ILE A 96 1.56 5.96 -5.86
C ILE A 96 1.38 5.17 -7.16
N LEU A 97 1.50 3.84 -7.08
CA LEU A 97 1.60 2.98 -8.26
C LEU A 97 0.65 1.80 -8.16
N LEU A 98 0.21 1.30 -9.32
CA LEU A 98 -0.25 -0.08 -9.38
C LEU A 98 0.90 -1.05 -9.09
N PRO A 99 0.60 -2.24 -8.53
CA PRO A 99 1.59 -3.32 -8.44
C PRO A 99 2.27 -3.63 -9.78
N SER A 100 1.52 -3.62 -10.88
CA SER A 100 2.08 -3.86 -12.22
C SER A 100 3.02 -2.74 -12.68
N GLU A 101 2.66 -1.49 -12.43
CA GLU A 101 3.48 -0.31 -12.77
C GLU A 101 4.78 -0.31 -11.98
N PHE A 102 4.73 -0.66 -10.69
CA PHE A 102 5.91 -0.84 -9.86
C PHE A 102 6.85 -1.89 -10.44
N LEU A 103 6.36 -3.10 -10.73
CA LEU A 103 7.21 -4.17 -11.28
C LEU A 103 7.84 -3.79 -12.63
N ILE A 104 7.08 -3.12 -13.51
CA ILE A 104 7.62 -2.62 -14.78
C ILE A 104 8.71 -1.58 -14.53
N ARG A 105 8.48 -0.63 -13.61
CA ARG A 105 9.47 0.39 -13.23
C ARG A 105 10.75 -0.24 -12.69
N GLU A 106 10.65 -1.21 -11.79
CA GLU A 106 11.80 -1.88 -11.20
C GLU A 106 12.59 -2.68 -12.24
N ARG A 107 11.91 -3.36 -13.17
CA ARG A 107 12.56 -4.05 -14.31
C ARG A 107 13.31 -3.08 -15.22
N ASN A 108 12.68 -1.97 -15.59
CA ASN A 108 13.29 -0.98 -16.47
C ASN A 108 14.54 -0.33 -15.85
N HIS A 109 14.61 -0.31 -14.52
CA HIS A 109 15.78 0.16 -13.79
C HIS A 109 16.80 -0.93 -13.44
N GLY A 110 16.61 -2.17 -13.91
CA GLY A 110 17.51 -3.29 -13.61
C GLY A 110 17.50 -3.74 -12.14
N ARG A 111 16.45 -3.41 -11.39
CA ARG A 111 16.27 -3.77 -9.97
C ARG A 111 15.31 -4.94 -9.76
N LEU A 112 14.74 -5.46 -10.85
CA LEU A 112 13.96 -6.68 -10.86
C LEU A 112 14.65 -7.71 -11.76
N SER A 113 15.25 -8.73 -11.15
CA SER A 113 15.95 -9.84 -11.80
C SER A 113 14.98 -10.92 -12.31
#